data_AF-A0A7X8I860-F1
#
_entry.id   AF-A0A7X8I860-F1
#
_cell.length_a   1.000
_cell.length_b   1.000
_cell.length_c   1.000
_cell.angle_alpha   90.00
_cell.angle_beta   90.00
_cell.angle_gamma   90.00
#
_symmetry.space_group_name_H-M   'P 1'
#
loop_
_entity.id
_entity.type
_entity.pdbx_description
1 polymer ?
#
loop_
_entity_poly.entity_id
_entity_poly.type
_entity_poly.pdbx_seq_one_letter_code
_entity_poly.pdbx_strand_id
1 'polypeptide(L)' 'MIIPLEGQDAVSATRIVAMVRSGDKTFLYFRDGTTATTGFRPETLRKRYNAFCKEARDNARALCGRMGGNME' A
#
# COMPACT_ATOMS: atom_id res chain seq x y z
N MET A 1 2.38 6.42 -2.72
CA MET A 1 1.75 5.60 -1.66
C MET A 1 1.13 4.39 -2.31
N ILE A 2 1.54 3.17 -1.93
CA ILE A 2 1.00 1.90 -2.44
C ILE A 2 0.13 1.27 -1.37
N ILE A 3 -1.07 0.81 -1.74
CA ILE A 3 -2.00 0.10 -0.87
C ILE A 3 -2.00 -1.38 -1.28
N PRO A 4 -1.56 -2.29 -0.40
CA PRO A 4 -1.63 -3.72 -0.66
C PRO A 4 -3.08 -4.22 -0.61
N LEU A 5 -3.51 -4.92 -1.65
CA LEU A 5 -4.84 -5.55 -1.74
C LEU A 5 -4.74 -7.05 -1.37
N GLU A 6 -5.83 -7.80 -1.57
CA GLU A 6 -5.83 -9.25 -1.35
C GLU A 6 -4.86 -9.95 -2.32
N GLY A 7 -4.21 -11.02 -1.85
CA GLY A 7 -3.17 -11.70 -2.62
C GLY A 7 -1.87 -10.90 -2.75
N GLN A 8 -1.20 -11.04 -3.90
CA GLN A 8 0.03 -10.30 -4.26
C GLN A 8 -0.26 -9.00 -5.03
N ASP A 9 -1.51 -8.51 -4.98
CA ASP A 9 -1.94 -7.34 -5.73
C ASP A 9 -1.71 -6.04 -4.93
N ALA A 10 -1.36 -4.97 -5.63
CA ALA A 10 -1.01 -3.69 -5.02
C ALA A 10 -1.39 -2.53 -5.94
N VAL A 11 -2.05 -1.51 -5.37
CA VAL A 11 -2.52 -0.35 -6.14
C VAL A 11 -1.89 0.93 -5.63
N SER A 12 -1.59 1.86 -6.54
CA SER A 12 -1.17 3.19 -6.12
C SER A 12 -2.36 4.00 -5.61
N ALA A 13 -2.27 4.51 -4.38
CA ALA A 13 -3.29 5.40 -3.82
C ALA A 13 -3.47 6.68 -4.63
N THR A 14 -2.45 7.11 -5.39
CA THR A 14 -2.56 8.29 -6.27
C THR A 14 -3.50 8.07 -7.44
N ARG A 15 -3.76 6.81 -7.81
CA ARG A 15 -4.73 6.46 -8.86
C ARG A 15 -6.15 6.34 -8.31
N ILE A 16 -6.31 6.18 -7.00
CA ILE A 16 -7.62 6.02 -6.36
C ILE A 16 -8.27 7.40 -6.20
N VAL A 17 -9.49 7.53 -6.71
CA VAL A 17 -10.35 8.71 -6.57
C VAL A 17 -11.26 8.57 -5.36
N ALA A 18 -11.83 7.37 -5.17
CA ALA A 18 -12.75 7.11 -4.07
C ALA A 18 -12.65 5.65 -3.60
N MET A 19 -12.90 5.45 -2.31
CA MET A 19 -13.10 4.12 -1.71
C MET A 19 -14.49 4.08 -1.09
N VAL A 20 -15.33 3.15 -1.52
CA VAL A 20 -16.72 3.05 -1.05
C VAL A 20 -16.98 1.66 -0.51
N ARG A 21 -17.50 1.57 0.71
CA ARG A 21 -17.92 0.30 1.32
C ARG A 21 -19.36 0.03 0.94
N SER A 22 -19.63 -1.13 0.35
CA SER A 22 -20.99 -1.61 0.08
C SER A 22 -21.09 -3.09 0.46
N GLY A 23 -21.92 -3.37 1.46
CA GLY A 23 -22.03 -4.70 2.09
C GLY A 23 -20.67 -5.23 2.56
N ASP A 24 -20.31 -6.42 2.07
CA ASP A 24 -19.07 -7.11 2.43
C ASP A 24 -17.85 -6.72 1.59
N LYS A 25 -18.01 -5.81 0.62
CA LYS A 25 -16.98 -5.42 -0.32
C LYS A 25 -16.66 -3.93 -0.28
N THR A 26 -15.42 -3.60 -0.58
CA THR A 26 -14.93 -2.23 -0.73
C THR A 26 -14.56 -2.03 -2.19
N PHE A 27 -15.14 -1.01 -2.79
CA PHE A 27 -14.93 -0.61 -4.17
C PHE A 27 -13.89 0.49 -4.22
N LEU A 28 -12.93 0.35 -5.12
CA LEU A 28 -11.88 1.32 -5.40
C LEU A 28 -12.14 1.89 -6.79
N TYR A 29 -12.45 3.17 -6.86
CA TYR A 29 -12.65 3.89 -8.13
C TYR A 29 -11.33 4.54 -8.52
N PHE A 30 -10.87 4.29 -9.74
CA PHE A 30 -9.61 4.84 -10.24
C PHE A 30 -9.83 6.00 -11.21
N ARG A 31 -8.80 6.85 -11.37
CA ARG A 31 -8.83 8.02 -12.26
C ARG A 31 -9.04 7.70 -13.74
N ASP A 32 -8.66 6.51 -14.16
CA ASP A 32 -8.86 6.02 -15.54
C ASP A 32 -10.27 5.49 -15.80
N GLY A 33 -11.17 5.61 -14.81
CA GLY A 33 -12.54 5.11 -14.89
C GLY A 33 -12.67 3.61 -14.59
N THR A 34 -11.56 2.90 -14.36
CA THR A 34 -11.61 1.50 -13.94
C THR A 34 -12.02 1.39 -12.48
N THR A 35 -12.50 0.20 -12.09
CA THR A 35 -12.92 -0.09 -10.72
C THR A 35 -12.31 -1.41 -10.27
N ALA A 36 -11.77 -1.46 -9.05
CA ALA A 36 -11.39 -2.71 -8.40
C ALA A 36 -12.26 -2.96 -7.18
N THR A 37 -12.34 -4.22 -6.77
CA THR A 37 -13.08 -4.62 -5.57
C THR A 37 -12.17 -5.42 -4.67
N THR A 38 -12.26 -5.17 -3.37
CA THR A 38 -11.57 -5.97 -2.34
C THR A 38 -12.54 -6.29 -1.20
N GLY A 39 -12.39 -7.46 -0.58
CA GLY A 39 -13.09 -7.81 0.65
C GLY A 39 -12.60 -7.00 1.86
N PHE A 40 -11.42 -6.38 1.78
CA PHE A 40 -10.87 -5.63 2.89
C PHE A 40 -11.67 -4.37 3.19
N ARG A 41 -11.93 -4.16 4.49
CA ARG A 41 -12.46 -2.89 4.98
C ARG A 41 -11.42 -1.78 4.81
N PRO A 42 -11.84 -0.52 4.62
CA PRO A 42 -10.93 0.63 4.55
C PRO A 42 -9.93 0.69 5.71
N GLU A 43 -10.36 0.30 6.91
CA GLU A 43 -9.50 0.24 8.10
C GLU A 43 -8.37 -0.80 7.99
N THR A 44 -8.66 -1.94 7.36
CA THR A 44 -7.66 -3.00 7.08
C THR A 44 -6.65 -2.51 6.06
N LEU A 45 -7.10 -1.83 5.01
CA LEU A 45 -6.22 -1.20 4.01
C LEU A 45 -5.28 -0.18 4.66
N ARG A 46 -5.79 0.66 5.57
CA ARG A 46 -4.98 1.61 6.36
C ARG A 46 -3.91 0.91 7.20
N LYS A 47 -4.29 -0.16 7.92
CA LYS A 47 -3.33 -0.94 8.74
C LYS A 47 -2.22 -1.55 7.87
N ARG A 48 -2.59 -2.16 6.74
CA ARG A 48 -1.64 -2.75 5.78
C ARG A 48 -0.70 -1.71 5.19
N TYR A 49 -1.20 -0.52 4.85
CA TYR A 49 -0.36 0.57 4.39
C TYR A 49 0.68 0.99 5.43
N ASN A 50 0.27 1.16 6.69
CA ASN A 50 1.19 1.54 7.76
C ASN A 50 2.28 0.48 7.99
N ALA A 51 1.91 -0.80 7.94
CA ALA A 51 2.86 -1.91 8.03
C ALA A 51 3.87 -1.86 6.87
N PHE A 52 3.39 -1.73 5.64
CA PHE A 52 4.24 -1.60 4.46
C PHE A 52 5.23 -0.43 4.57
N CYS A 53 4.76 0.75 5.02
CA CYS A 53 5.64 1.89 5.23
C CYS A 53 6.67 1.67 6.35
N LYS A 54 6.31 0.92 7.39
CA LYS A 54 7.24 0.58 8.47
C LYS A 54 8.33 -0.35 7.94
N GLU A 55 7.97 -1.41 7.23
CA GLU A 55 8.92 -2.35 6.61
C GLU A 55 9.82 -1.66 5.59
N ALA A 56 9.27 -0.81 4.73
CA ALA A 56 10.07 -0.06 3.76
C ALA A 56 11.11 0.85 4.44
N ARG A 57 10.76 1.47 5.57
CA ARG A 57 11.70 2.28 6.37
C ARG A 57 12.77 1.43 7.05
N ASP A 58 12.39 0.28 7.59
CA ASP A 58 13.31 -0.64 8.25
C ASP A 58 14.35 -1.19 7.26
N ASN A 59 13.88 -1.65 6.10
CA ASN A 59 14.73 -2.11 5.00
C ASN A 59 15.66 -0.99 4.49
N ALA A 60 15.16 0.24 4.35
CA ALA A 60 15.98 1.37 3.94
C ALA A 60 17.08 1.69 4.96
N ARG A 61 16.80 1.57 6.27
CA ARG A 61 17.81 1.74 7.33
C ARG A 61 18.86 0.64 7.29
N ALA A 62 18.46 -0.61 7.08
CA ALA A 62 19.39 -1.73 6.94
C ALA A 62 20.32 -1.56 5.72
N LEU A 63 19.82 -0.98 4.62
CA LEU A 63 20.62 -0.66 3.44
C LEU A 63 21.55 0.54 3.66
N CYS A 64 21.07 1.62 4.29
CA CYS A 64 21.89 2.80 4.58
C CYS A 64 23.02 2.47 5.58
N GLY A 65 22.77 1.61 6.56
CA GLY A 65 23.79 1.14 7.50
C GLY A 65 24.92 0.34 6.84
N ARG A 66 24.69 -0.25 5.66
CA ARG A 66 25.72 -0.98 4.89
C ARG A 66 26.57 -0.10 3.97
N MET A 67 26.12 1.10 3.60
CA MET A 67 26.85 2.00 2.69
C MET A 67 27.89 2.91 3.39
N GLY A 68 27.98 2.85 4.73
CA GLY A 68 28.91 3.68 5.52
C GLY A 68 30.25 3.02 5.88
N GLY A 69 30.61 1.87 5.27
CA GLY A 69 31.83 1.13 5.62
C GLY A 69 32.86 1.08 4.49
N ASN A 70 34.03 1.66 4.75
CA ASN A 70 35.31 1.62 4.02
C ASN A 70 35.46 2.41 2.71
N MET A 71 35.80 3.70 2.89
CA MET A 71 36.99 4.24 2.22
C MET A 71 38.12 4.27 3.27
N GLU A 72 38.91 3.20 3.33
CA GLU A 72 40.27 3.21 3.88
C GLU A 72 41.24 2.87 2.75
#